data_AF-A0A2A5SHN7-F1
#
_entry.id   AF-A0A2A5SHN7-F1
#
_cell.length_a   1.000
_cell.length_b   1.000
_cell.length_c   1.000
_cell.angle_alpha   90.00
_cell.angle_beta   90.00
_cell.angle_gamma   90.00
#
_symmetry.space_group_name_H-M   'P 1'
#
loop_
_entity.id
_entity.type
_entity.pdbx_description
1 polymer ?
#
loop_
_entity_poly.entity_id
_entity_poly.type
_entity_poly.pdbx_seq_one_letter_code
_entity_poly.pdbx_strand_id
1 'polypeptide(L)' 'MPYVHVELFEGRTVEQKAIIAKEITESISKHAGAPTSAIHVIFNDLPEGMLYQGGEMKKKK' A
#
# COMPACT_ATOMS: atom_id res chain seq x y z
N MET A 1 -3.22 1.37 17.32
CA MET A 1 -2.35 2.13 16.41
C MET A 1 -2.03 1.25 15.20
N PRO A 2 -2.92 1.21 14.20
CA PRO A 2 -2.76 0.32 13.04
C PRO A 2 -1.68 0.81 12.06
N TYR A 3 -0.93 -0.14 11.50
CA TYR A 3 0.02 0.08 10.41
C TYR A 3 -0.36 -0.82 9.24
N VAL A 4 -0.36 -0.27 8.04
CA VAL A 4 -0.62 -1.00 6.79
C VAL A 4 0.56 -0.79 5.87
N HIS A 5 1.19 -1.89 5.45
CA HIS A 5 2.16 -1.87 4.37
C HIS A 5 1.46 -2.25 3.07
N VAL A 6 1.65 -1.42 2.05
CA VAL A 6 1.21 -1.68 0.70
C VAL A 6 2.45 -1.90 -0.16
N GLU A 7 2.67 -3.14 -0.56
CA GLU A 7 3.71 -3.52 -1.51
C GLU A 7 3.12 -3.58 -2.91
N LEU A 8 3.73 -2.86 -3.85
CA LEU A 8 3.27 -2.78 -5.23
C LEU A 8 4.43 -2.43 -6.16
N PHE A 9 4.33 -2.79 -7.44
CA PHE A 9 5.30 -2.32 -8.43
C PHE A 9 5.33 -0.79 -8.48
N GLU A 10 6.53 -0.24 -8.67
CA GLU A 10 6.77 1.19 -8.81
C GLU A 10 5.98 1.82 -9.97
N GLY A 11 5.82 3.15 -9.92
CA GLY A 11 5.22 3.95 -10.98
C GLY A 11 3.77 4.39 -10.76
N ARG A 12 3.26 4.29 -9.53
CA ARG A 12 2.01 4.98 -9.15
C ARG A 12 2.34 6.44 -8.82
N THR A 13 1.50 7.36 -9.26
CA THR A 13 1.67 8.78 -8.95
C THR A 13 1.37 9.06 -7.47
N VAL A 14 1.80 10.22 -6.98
CA VAL A 14 1.53 10.64 -5.59
C VAL A 14 0.02 10.74 -5.34
N GLU A 15 -0.74 11.23 -6.32
CA GLU A 15 -2.19 11.37 -6.26
C GLU A 15 -2.88 10.01 -6.14
N GLN A 16 -2.42 9.01 -6.91
CA GLN A 16 -2.95 7.65 -6.83
C GLN A 16 -2.69 7.04 -5.45
N LYS A 17 -1.48 7.18 -4.91
CA LYS A 17 -1.15 6.71 -3.55
C LYS A 17 -1.96 7.42 -2.47
N ALA A 18 -2.22 8.73 -2.63
CA ALA A 18 -3.03 9.49 -1.69
C ALA A 18 -4.48 9.00 -1.64
N ILE A 19 -5.09 8.71 -2.80
CA ILE A 19 -6.45 8.13 -2.87
C ILE A 19 -6.49 6.76 -2.17
N ILE A 20 -5.53 5.88 -2.47
CA ILE A 20 -5.44 4.54 -1.87
C ILE A 20 -5.28 4.63 -0.34
N ALA A 21 -4.39 5.51 0.16
CA ALA A 21 -4.17 5.69 1.59
C ALA A 21 -5.41 6.17 2.32
N LYS A 22 -6.17 7.08 1.70
CA LYS A 22 -7.42 7.60 2.24
C LYS A 22 -8.44 6.46 2.40
N GLU A 23 -8.68 5.68 1.35
CA GLU A 23 -9.67 4.59 1.38
C GLU A 23 -9.30 3.48 2.37
N ILE A 24 -8.02 3.11 2.47
CA ILE A 24 -7.53 2.16 3.47
C ILE A 24 -7.80 2.68 4.89
N THR A 25 -7.47 3.96 5.14
CA THR A 25 -7.64 4.60 6.44
C THR A 25 -9.11 4.65 6.84
N GLU A 26 -9.99 5.04 5.92
CA GLU A 26 -11.44 5.07 6.14
C GLU A 26 -12.00 3.69 6.47
N SER A 27 -11.58 2.65 5.74
CA SER A 27 -12.00 1.26 5.99
C SER A 27 -11.59 0.80 7.38
N ILE A 28 -10.35 1.03 7.79
CA ILE A 28 -9.85 0.64 9.12
C ILE A 28 -10.56 1.43 10.21
N SER A 29 -10.73 2.74 10.04
CA SER A 29 -11.43 3.55 11.04
C SER A 29 -12.87 3.07 11.23
N LYS A 30 -13.58 2.81 10.13
CA LYS A 30 -14.97 2.32 10.12
C LYS A 30 -15.13 0.95 10.78
N HIS A 31 -14.22 0.00 10.49
CA HIS A 31 -14.42 -1.40 10.88
C HIS A 31 -13.64 -1.83 12.13
N ALA A 32 -12.53 -1.17 12.44
CA ALA A 32 -11.72 -1.46 13.61
C ALA A 32 -11.84 -0.39 14.71
N GLY A 33 -12.60 0.69 14.48
CA GLY A 33 -12.85 1.74 15.47
C GLY A 33 -11.63 2.59 15.84
N ALA A 34 -10.54 2.48 15.08
CA ALA A 34 -9.35 3.29 15.30
C ALA A 34 -9.57 4.73 14.79
N PRO A 35 -9.16 5.77 15.53
CA PRO A 35 -9.19 7.13 15.03
C PRO A 35 -8.23 7.26 13.85
N THR A 36 -8.60 8.04 12.83
CA THR A 36 -7.82 8.23 11.60
C THR A 36 -6.40 8.73 11.86
N SER A 37 -6.22 9.56 12.89
CA SER A 37 -4.91 10.07 13.34
C SER A 37 -3.96 8.99 13.87
N ALA A 38 -4.47 7.80 14.23
CA ALA A 38 -3.67 6.70 14.75
C ALA A 38 -3.37 5.61 13.70
N ILE A 39 -3.81 5.80 12.45
CA ILE A 39 -3.67 4.84 11.35
C ILE A 39 -2.55 5.32 10.41
N HIS A 40 -1.64 4.41 10.07
CA HIS A 40 -0.50 4.70 9.22
C HIS A 40 -0.52 3.78 7.99
N VAL A 41 -0.42 4.36 6.80
CA VAL A 41 -0.30 3.64 5.52
C VAL A 41 1.07 3.93 4.92
N ILE A 42 1.84 2.89 4.67
CA ILE A 42 3.21 2.96 4.15
C ILE A 42 3.24 2.24 2.80
N PHE A 43 3.73 2.93 1.78
CA PHE A 43 3.92 2.36 0.45
C PHE A 43 5.36 1.92 0.26
N ASN A 44 5.54 0.65 -0.12
CA ASN A 44 6.81 0.07 -0.52
C ASN A 44 6.73 -0.21 -2.02
N ASP A 45 7.32 0.68 -2.81
CA ASP A 45 7.42 0.49 -4.25
C ASP A 45 8.49 -0.56 -4.56
N LEU A 46 8.12 -1.56 -5.37
CA LEU A 46 9.00 -2.61 -5.84
C LEU A 46 9.54 -2.22 -7.22
N PRO A 47 10.85 -1.94 -7.34
CA PRO A 47 11.49 -1.78 -8.63
C PRO A 47 11.34 -3.04 -9.49
N GLU A 48 11.39 -2.88 -10.81
CA GLU A 48 11.43 -4.04 -11.70
C GLU A 48 12.64 -4.93 -11.37
N GLY A 49 12.41 -6.24 -11.32
CA GLY A 49 13.42 -7.22 -10.93
C GLY A 49 13.51 -7.54 -9.44
N MET A 50 12.68 -6.93 -8.58
CA MET A 50 12.68 -7.23 -7.13
C MET A 50 11.62 -8.25 -6.70
N LEU A 51 10.57 -8.47 -7.51
CA LEU A 51 9.50 -9.42 -7.19
C LEU A 51 9.72 -10.76 -7.90
N TYR A 52 9.89 -11.82 -7.13
CA TYR A 52 9.93 -13.21 -7.62
C TYR A 52 8.76 -13.99 -7.02
N GLN A 53 8.01 -14.68 -7.86
CA GLN A 53 6.91 -15.53 -7.43
C GLN A 53 7.06 -16.90 -8.08
N GLY A 54 7.15 -17.95 -7.25
CA GLY A 54 7.43 -19.32 -7.73
C GLY A 54 8.86 -19.49 -8.27
N GLY A 55 9.81 -18.64 -7.86
CA GLY A 55 11.18 -18.64 -8.37
C GLY A 55 11.40 -17.85 -9.66
N GLU A 56 10.34 -17.30 -10.26
CA GLU A 56 10.42 -16.53 -11.50
C GLU A 56 10.21 -15.04 -11.25
N MET A 57 11.03 -14.22 -11.92
CA MET A 57 10.91 -12.76 -11.87
C MET A 57 9.59 -12.30 -12.48
N LYS A 58 8.82 -11.54 -11.71
CA LYS A 58 7.60 -10.88 -12.20
C LYS A 58 7.95 -9.53 -12.79
N LYS A 59 7.52 -9.33 -14.03
CA LYS A 59 7.58 -8.04 -14.71
C LYS A 59 6.38 -7.20 -14.36
N LYS A 60 6.58 -5.88 -14.35
CA LYS A 60 5.48 -4.92 -14.27
C LYS A 60 4.58 -5.15 -15.50
N LYS A 61 3.29 -5.41 -15.25
CA LYS A 61 2.27 -5.49 -16.31
C LYS A 61 1.85 -4.10 -16.77
#